data_AF-A0A1X6NN37-F1
#
_entry.id   AF-A0A1X6NN37-F1
#
_cell.length_a   1.000
_cell.length_b   1.000
_cell.length_c   1.000
_cell.angle_alpha   90.00
_cell.angle_beta   90.00
_cell.angle_gamma   90.00
#
_symmetry.space_group_name_H-M   'P 1'
#
loop_
_entity.id
_entity.type
_entity.pdbx_description
1 polymer ?
#
loop_
_entity_poly.entity_id
_entity_poly.type
_entity_poly.pdbx_seq_one_letter_code
_entity_poly.pdbx_strand_id
1 'polypeptide(L)'
;MATSAAADAAEATLRSLAEDLTALEAEVAPLRTAAKSGGVGDEKEFRAQCSILSERLTQFIIRIDSVEMSREAVAAAMRAGDRALATRVAALLTRRKRIIWRANGLGDVLDALAQGKPLPQPAAAAPPPSAS
;
A
#
# COMPACT_ATOMS: atom_id res chain seq x y z
N MET A 1 -25.69 4.52 -2.26
CA MET A 1 -25.28 5.94 -2.39
C MET A 1 -24.10 6.14 -1.45
N ALA A 2 -22.98 6.69 -1.92
CA ALA A 2 -21.87 7.01 -1.01
C ALA A 2 -22.32 8.15 -0.09
N THR A 3 -22.31 7.88 1.20
CA THR A 3 -22.69 8.85 2.24
C THR A 3 -21.43 9.50 2.81
N SER A 4 -21.58 10.66 3.44
CA SER A 4 -20.47 11.27 4.21
C SER A 4 -19.87 10.26 5.19
N ALA A 5 -20.70 9.49 5.89
CA ALA A 5 -20.25 8.45 6.83
C ALA A 5 -19.39 7.36 6.17
N ALA A 6 -19.71 6.93 4.95
CA ALA A 6 -18.88 5.98 4.21
C ALA A 6 -17.52 6.58 3.85
N ALA A 7 -17.48 7.86 3.47
CA ALA A 7 -16.22 8.57 3.23
C ALA A 7 -15.39 8.76 4.51
N ASP A 8 -16.04 9.02 5.65
CA ASP A 8 -15.39 9.11 6.96
C ASP A 8 -14.76 7.77 7.37
N ALA A 9 -15.51 6.67 7.24
CA ALA A 9 -15.02 5.33 7.52
C ALA A 9 -13.85 4.96 6.62
N ALA A 10 -13.98 5.17 5.30
CA ALA A 10 -12.91 4.91 4.35
C ALA A 10 -11.65 5.74 4.63
N GLU A 11 -11.80 7.01 5.03
CA GLU A 11 -10.68 7.84 5.43
C GLU A 11 -9.94 7.31 6.66
N ALA A 12 -10.68 6.92 7.70
CA ALA A 12 -10.11 6.34 8.91
C ALA A 12 -9.36 5.03 8.60
N THR A 13 -9.96 4.16 7.79
CA THR A 13 -9.32 2.91 7.36
C THR A 13 -8.06 3.18 6.53
N LEU A 14 -8.11 4.09 5.56
CA LEU A 14 -6.93 4.45 4.74
C LEU A 14 -5.83 5.15 5.55
N ARG A 15 -6.16 5.79 6.67
CA ARG A 15 -5.18 6.35 7.61
C ARG A 15 -4.47 5.23 8.36
N SER A 16 -5.22 4.33 8.98
CA SER A 16 -4.66 3.16 9.66
C SER A 16 -3.82 2.28 8.71
N LEU A 17 -4.31 2.03 7.49
CA LEU A 17 -3.53 1.27 6.48
C LEU A 17 -2.22 1.97 6.08
N ALA A 18 -2.19 3.32 6.05
CA ALA A 18 -0.96 4.04 5.75
C ALA A 18 0.09 3.90 6.88
N GLU A 19 -0.38 3.85 8.14
CA GLU A 19 0.45 3.62 9.32
C GLU A 19 0.97 2.17 9.34
N ASP A 20 0.08 1.19 9.14
CA ASP A 20 0.42 -0.24 9.03
C ASP A 20 1.48 -0.49 7.94
N LEU A 21 1.33 0.14 6.76
CA LEU A 21 2.32 0.01 5.69
C LEU A 21 3.67 0.63 6.06
N THR A 22 3.67 1.77 6.75
CA THR A 22 4.90 2.41 7.20
C THR A 22 5.64 1.55 8.22
N ALA A 23 4.89 0.85 9.10
CA ALA A 23 5.46 -0.13 10.02
C ALA A 23 6.06 -1.32 9.26
N LEU A 24 5.35 -1.88 8.27
CA LEU A 24 5.88 -2.97 7.43
C LEU A 24 7.15 -2.56 6.69
N GLU A 25 7.19 -1.35 6.11
CA GLU A 25 8.39 -0.82 5.44
C GLU A 25 9.57 -0.70 6.42
N ALA A 26 9.32 -0.28 7.66
CA ALA A 26 10.35 -0.18 8.71
C ALA A 26 10.88 -1.56 9.13
N GLU A 27 10.04 -2.58 9.18
CA GLU A 27 10.44 -3.96 9.47
C GLU A 27 11.24 -4.61 8.33
N VAL A 28 10.96 -4.24 7.07
CA VAL A 28 11.73 -4.71 5.89
C VAL A 28 13.08 -4.00 5.75
N ALA A 29 13.19 -2.75 6.22
CA ALA A 29 14.40 -1.94 6.11
C ALA A 29 15.71 -2.62 6.61
N PRO A 30 15.75 -3.28 7.79
CA PRO A 30 16.95 -3.99 8.24
C PRO A 30 17.30 -5.18 7.33
N LEU A 31 16.30 -5.93 6.84
CA LEU A 31 16.53 -7.05 5.92
C LEU A 31 17.13 -6.57 4.60
N ARG A 32 16.61 -5.45 4.08
CA ARG A 32 17.15 -4.80 2.89
C ARG A 32 18.59 -4.35 3.08
N THR A 33 18.93 -3.87 4.28
CA THR A 33 20.28 -3.41 4.60
C THR A 33 21.25 -4.59 4.71
N ALA A 34 20.86 -5.65 5.41
CA ALA A 34 21.63 -6.89 5.54
C ALA A 34 21.92 -7.55 4.19
N ALA A 35 20.93 -7.61 3.30
CA ALA A 35 21.11 -8.15 1.95
C ALA A 35 22.09 -7.34 1.10
N LYS A 36 22.12 -6.00 1.25
CA LYS A 36 23.06 -5.13 0.51
C LYS A 36 24.48 -5.23 1.02
N SER A 37 24.68 -5.38 2.33
CA SER A 37 26.01 -5.49 2.93
C SER A 37 26.60 -6.91 2.85
N GLY A 38 25.85 -7.89 2.32
CA GLY A 38 26.22 -9.30 2.36
C GLY A 38 26.18 -9.89 3.77
N GLY A 39 25.70 -9.14 4.76
CA GLY A 39 25.60 -9.53 6.16
C GLY A 39 24.29 -10.27 6.47
N VAL A 40 23.90 -11.20 5.60
CA VAL A 40 22.79 -12.11 5.91
C VAL A 40 23.37 -13.18 6.83
N GLY A 41 23.03 -13.12 8.12
CA GLY A 41 23.52 -14.05 9.14
C GLY A 41 23.01 -15.47 8.90
N ASP A 42 22.08 -15.96 9.73
CA ASP A 42 21.41 -17.23 9.46
C ASP A 42 20.45 -17.06 8.26
N GLU A 43 20.81 -17.62 7.11
CA GLU A 43 20.00 -17.57 5.89
C GLU A 43 18.61 -18.21 6.06
N LYS A 44 18.47 -19.21 6.94
CA LYS A 44 17.19 -19.87 7.20
C LYS A 44 16.28 -18.93 7.97
N GLU A 45 16.82 -18.26 8.98
CA GLU A 45 16.08 -17.26 9.76
C GLU A 45 15.72 -16.05 8.89
N PHE A 46 16.64 -15.57 8.06
CA PHE A 46 16.39 -14.50 7.11
C PHE A 46 15.24 -14.82 6.15
N ARG A 47 15.23 -16.03 5.57
CA ARG A 47 14.15 -16.50 4.69
C ARG A 47 12.83 -16.64 5.44
N ALA A 48 12.85 -17.11 6.68
CA ALA A 48 11.65 -17.19 7.52
C ALA A 48 11.06 -15.80 7.79
N GLN A 49 11.90 -14.81 8.10
CA GLN A 49 11.48 -13.42 8.31
C GLN A 49 10.87 -12.82 7.02
N CYS A 50 11.49 -13.04 5.86
CA CYS A 50 10.93 -12.61 4.57
C CYS A 50 9.55 -13.24 4.30
N SER A 51 9.39 -14.54 4.59
CA SER A 51 8.12 -15.25 4.42
C SER A 51 7.01 -14.68 5.32
N ILE A 52 7.29 -14.45 6.61
CA ILE A 52 6.35 -13.86 7.56
C ILE A 52 5.89 -12.47 7.10
N LEU A 53 6.83 -11.63 6.64
CA LEU A 53 6.51 -10.29 6.15
C LEU A 53 5.72 -10.32 4.85
N SER A 54 5.99 -11.29 3.97
CA SER A 54 5.24 -11.48 2.71
C SER A 54 3.80 -11.88 2.96
N GLU A 55 3.55 -12.77 3.93
CA GLU A 55 2.20 -13.14 4.35
C GLU A 55 1.47 -11.92 4.94
N ARG A 56 2.12 -11.16 5.84
CA ARG A 56 1.54 -9.94 6.42
C ARG A 56 1.22 -8.89 5.35
N LEU A 57 2.08 -8.74 4.34
CA LEU A 57 1.84 -7.84 3.21
C LEU A 57 0.67 -8.33 2.35
N THR A 58 0.53 -9.65 2.15
CA THR A 58 -0.62 -10.23 1.44
C THR A 58 -1.93 -9.93 2.18
N GLN A 59 -1.96 -10.14 3.50
CA GLN A 59 -3.11 -9.78 4.34
C GLN A 59 -3.39 -8.27 4.30
N PHE A 60 -2.34 -7.44 4.24
CA PHE A 60 -2.47 -6.00 4.07
C PHE A 60 -3.14 -5.64 2.73
N ILE A 61 -2.72 -6.26 1.62
CA ILE A 61 -3.29 -6.05 0.29
C ILE A 61 -4.78 -6.44 0.27
N ILE A 62 -5.15 -7.56 0.90
CA ILE A 62 -6.55 -7.98 1.03
C ILE A 62 -7.37 -6.93 1.79
N ARG A 63 -6.82 -6.39 2.90
CA ARG A 63 -7.51 -5.35 3.69
C ARG A 63 -7.70 -4.05 2.89
N ILE A 64 -6.72 -3.60 2.10
CA ILE A 64 -6.90 -2.40 1.28
C ILE A 64 -7.91 -2.61 0.14
N ASP A 65 -8.06 -3.84 -0.34
CA ASP A 65 -9.06 -4.19 -1.35
C ASP A 65 -10.48 -4.24 -0.81
N SER A 66 -10.65 -4.52 0.49
CA SER A 66 -11.95 -4.41 1.16
C SER A 66 -12.43 -2.96 1.41
N VAL A 67 -11.58 -1.94 1.17
CA VAL A 67 -11.99 -0.54 1.34
C VAL A 67 -12.93 -0.15 0.19
N GLU A 68 -14.23 -0.17 0.46
CA GLU A 68 -15.28 0.16 -0.51
C GLU A 68 -15.23 1.64 -0.90
N MET A 69 -14.64 1.90 -2.08
CA MET A 69 -14.61 3.22 -2.70
C MET A 69 -14.63 3.08 -4.21
N SER A 70 -15.51 3.83 -4.87
CA SER A 70 -15.72 3.71 -6.31
C SER A 70 -15.78 5.06 -7.02
N ARG A 71 -15.53 5.10 -8.33
CA ARG A 71 -15.67 6.34 -9.12
C ARG A 71 -17.14 6.73 -9.26
N GLU A 72 -18.05 5.75 -9.20
CA GLU A 72 -19.50 5.96 -9.21
C GLU A 72 -19.96 6.76 -7.99
N ALA A 73 -19.31 6.59 -6.84
CA ALA A 73 -19.55 7.41 -5.64
C ALA A 73 -19.26 8.89 -5.89
N VAL A 74 -18.19 9.22 -6.61
CA VAL A 74 -17.85 10.59 -7.01
C VAL A 74 -18.94 11.14 -7.95
N ALA A 75 -19.32 10.37 -8.97
CA ALA A 75 -20.36 10.78 -9.92
C ALA A 75 -21.73 10.97 -9.23
N ALA A 76 -22.06 10.13 -8.25
CA ALA A 76 -23.29 10.25 -7.47
C ALA A 76 -23.30 11.54 -6.62
N ALA A 77 -22.20 11.87 -5.94
CA ALA A 77 -22.07 13.11 -5.18
C ALA A 77 -22.18 14.34 -6.09
N MET A 78 -21.53 14.31 -7.27
CA MET A 78 -21.66 15.37 -8.28
C MET A 78 -23.09 15.56 -8.78
N ARG A 79 -23.82 14.46 -9.05
CA ARG A 79 -25.25 14.51 -9.44
C ARG A 79 -26.14 15.07 -8.34
N ALA A 80 -25.79 14.85 -7.08
CA ALA A 80 -26.48 15.42 -5.92
C ALA A 80 -26.09 16.88 -5.62
N GLY A 81 -25.14 17.47 -6.36
CA GLY A 81 -24.64 18.82 -6.14
C GLY A 81 -23.61 18.96 -5.01
N ASP A 82 -23.21 17.85 -4.37
CA ASP A 82 -22.23 17.84 -3.29
C ASP A 82 -20.80 17.74 -3.82
N ARG A 83 -20.26 18.90 -4.25
CA ARG A 83 -18.89 19.01 -4.77
C ARG A 83 -17.82 18.71 -3.71
N ALA A 84 -18.10 18.99 -2.44
CA ALA A 84 -17.16 18.76 -1.35
C ALA A 84 -16.96 17.26 -1.12
N LEU A 85 -18.05 16.50 -1.05
CA LEU A 85 -18.01 15.04 -0.94
C LEU A 85 -17.36 14.42 -2.19
N ALA A 86 -17.71 14.88 -3.39
CA ALA A 86 -17.11 14.38 -4.63
C ALA A 86 -15.58 14.53 -4.64
N THR A 87 -15.09 15.72 -4.25
CA THR A 87 -13.65 16.01 -4.16
C THR A 87 -12.97 15.14 -3.12
N ARG A 88 -13.60 14.98 -1.95
CA ARG A 88 -13.08 14.13 -0.87
C ARG A 88 -12.97 12.67 -1.29
N VAL A 89 -14.01 12.10 -1.89
CA VAL A 89 -14.00 10.71 -2.37
C VAL A 89 -12.92 10.52 -3.45
N ALA A 90 -12.75 11.49 -4.37
CA ALA A 90 -11.69 11.43 -5.37
C ALA A 90 -10.27 11.46 -4.76
N ALA A 91 -10.06 12.30 -3.73
CA ALA A 91 -8.80 12.34 -2.99
C ALA A 91 -8.50 11.03 -2.26
N LEU A 92 -9.51 10.43 -1.64
CA LEU A 92 -9.40 9.14 -0.97
C LEU A 92 -9.10 7.99 -1.95
N LEU A 93 -9.72 7.97 -3.14
CA LEU A 93 -9.37 7.02 -4.21
C LEU A 93 -7.89 7.15 -4.61
N THR A 94 -7.40 8.38 -4.73
CA THR A 94 -5.99 8.66 -5.05
C THR A 94 -5.06 8.20 -3.92
N ARG A 95 -5.47 8.39 -2.66
CA ARG A 95 -4.73 7.89 -1.49
C ARG A 95 -4.67 6.36 -1.48
N ARG A 96 -5.79 5.67 -1.70
CA ARG A 96 -5.84 4.20 -1.81
C ARG A 96 -4.88 3.69 -2.87
N LYS A 97 -4.91 4.27 -4.08
CA LYS A 97 -3.97 3.91 -5.16
C LYS A 97 -2.50 4.06 -4.77
N ARG A 98 -2.13 5.15 -4.08
CA ARG A 98 -0.75 5.36 -3.62
C ARG A 98 -0.32 4.32 -2.59
N ILE A 99 -1.20 3.93 -1.68
CA ILE A 99 -0.91 2.89 -0.68
C ILE A 99 -0.72 1.53 -1.38
N ILE A 100 -1.61 1.15 -2.31
CA ILE A 100 -1.48 -0.08 -3.10
C ILE A 100 -0.14 -0.10 -3.86
N TRP A 101 0.20 1.00 -4.53
CA TRP A 101 1.45 1.09 -5.28
C TRP A 101 2.69 0.90 -4.40
N ARG A 102 2.72 1.51 -3.21
CA ARG A 102 3.79 1.31 -2.23
C ARG A 102 3.85 -0.14 -1.71
N ALA A 103 2.69 -0.72 -1.39
CA ALA A 103 2.60 -2.10 -0.94
C ALA A 103 3.12 -3.09 -1.98
N ASN A 104 2.77 -2.90 -3.26
CA ASN A 104 3.28 -3.73 -4.35
C ASN A 104 4.81 -3.60 -4.48
N GLY A 105 5.35 -2.38 -4.41
CA GLY A 105 6.80 -2.18 -4.43
C GLY A 105 7.52 -2.80 -3.23
N LEU A 106 6.87 -2.86 -2.06
CA LEU A 106 7.40 -3.60 -0.90
C LEU A 106 7.38 -5.12 -1.13
N GLY A 107 6.36 -5.62 -1.83
CA GLY A 107 6.25 -7.02 -2.24
C GLY A 107 7.39 -7.43 -3.17
N ASP A 108 7.66 -6.61 -4.21
CA ASP A 108 8.79 -6.84 -5.12
C ASP A 108 10.13 -6.91 -4.38
N VAL A 109 10.31 -6.08 -3.34
CA VAL A 109 11.49 -6.12 -2.47
C VAL A 109 11.55 -7.42 -1.69
N LEU A 110 10.47 -7.84 -1.04
CA LEU A 110 10.41 -9.07 -0.27
C LEU A 110 10.66 -10.31 -1.13
N ASP A 111 10.09 -10.35 -2.33
CA ASP A 111 10.34 -11.42 -3.31
C ASP A 111 11.80 -11.47 -3.75
N ALA A 112 12.42 -10.32 -4.02
CA ALA A 112 13.84 -10.26 -4.34
C ALA A 112 14.71 -10.74 -3.18
N LEU A 113 14.39 -10.33 -1.95
CA LEU A 113 15.11 -10.76 -0.74
C LEU A 113 14.99 -12.28 -0.53
N ALA A 114 13.78 -12.84 -0.64
CA ALA A 114 13.54 -14.27 -0.47
C ALA A 114 14.28 -15.13 -1.52
N GLN A 115 14.45 -14.60 -2.73
CA GLN A 115 15.12 -15.27 -3.85
C GLN A 115 16.62 -14.97 -3.93
N GLY A 116 17.16 -14.12 -3.05
CA GLY A 116 18.56 -13.67 -3.13
C GLY A 116 18.87 -12.89 -4.41
N LYS A 117 17.86 -12.27 -5.02
CA LYS A 117 17.98 -11.50 -6.27
C LYS A 117 18.41 -10.06 -5.97
N PRO A 118 18.97 -9.35 -6.96
CA PRO A 118 19.21 -7.92 -6.84
C PRO A 118 17.93 -7.19 -6.44
N LEU A 119 18.04 -6.35 -5.42
CA LEU A 119 16.92 -5.56 -4.94
C LEU A 119 16.43 -4.61 -6.04
N PRO A 120 15.10 -4.51 -6.27
CA PRO A 120 14.57 -3.52 -7.19
C PRO A 120 15.00 -2.13 -6.72
N GLN A 121 15.37 -1.27 -7.67
CA GLN A 121 15.61 0.13 -7.34
C GLN A 121 14.32 0.68 -6.72
N PRO A 122 14.41 1.48 -5.63
CA PRO A 122 13.23 2.20 -5.18
C PRO A 122 12.69 2.94 -6.41
N ALA A 123 11.41 2.78 -6.70
CA ALA A 123 10.78 3.49 -7.80
C ALA A 123 10.85 4.99 -7.48
N ALA A 124 11.97 5.61 -7.84
CA ALA A 124 12.24 7.00 -7.60
C ALA A 124 11.26 7.77 -8.48
N ALA A 125 10.27 8.39 -7.84
CA ALA A 125 9.53 9.51 -8.40
C ALA A 125 8.77 9.29 -9.72
N ALA A 126 8.40 8.07 -10.09
CA ALA A 126 7.37 7.89 -11.12
C ALA A 126 6.01 8.15 -10.47
N PRO A 127 5.30 9.26 -10.79
CA PRO A 127 3.93 9.42 -10.32
C PRO A 127 3.10 8.22 -10.77
N PRO A 128 2.08 7.78 -10.00
CA PRO A 128 1.15 6.79 -10.49
C PRO A 128 0.64 7.23 -11.87
N PRO A 129 0.48 6.34 -12.86
CA PRO A 129 0.02 6.73 -14.18
C PRO A 129 -1.26 7.55 -14.02
N SER A 130 -1.21 8.78 -14.54
CA SER A 130 -2.35 9.68 -14.56
C SER A 130 -3.52 8.90 -15.16
N ALA A 131 -4.56 8.70 -14.36
CA ALA A 131 -5.77 8.07 -14.85
C ALA A 131 -6.36 8.97 -15.94
N SER A 132 -6.20 8.56 -17.20
CA SER A 132 -7.01 9.06 -18.31
C SER A 132 -8.47 8.63 -18.13
#